data_AF-A0A349Q9I7-F1
#
_entry.id   AF-A0A349Q9I7-F1
#
_cell.length_a   1.000
_cell.length_b   1.000
_cell.length_c   1.000
_cell.angle_alpha   90.00
_cell.angle_beta   90.00
_cell.angle_gamma   90.00
#
_symmetry.space_group_name_H-M   'P 1'
#
loop_
_entity.id
_entity.type
_entity.pdbx_description
1 polymer ?
#
loop_
_entity_poly.entity_id
_entity_poly.type
_entity_poly.pdbx_seq_one_letter_code
_entity_poly.pdbx_strand_id
1 'polypeptide(L)'
;QLELCKKSGKVAKEYFEKRINYLNISSFERARRLGLDFSFFADCFIDGGTIPLSTFEGIWELHGEDFLKPFKETEYYEDVKALDEGGKLVVFEAKTDDALLKVWKREKDDLYSIAPIVAFYMSRKTEIKIAKLVVAGVKNHVAPQIIKERMRELYA
;
A
#
# COMPACT_ATOMS: atom_id res chain seq x y z
N GLN A 1 -5.04 1.03 -16.50
CA GLN A 1 -6.10 0.92 -15.47
C GLN A 1 -6.70 2.29 -15.16
N LEU A 2 -5.90 3.34 -14.88
CA LEU A 2 -6.40 4.71 -14.67
C LEU A 2 -7.21 5.31 -15.83
N GLU A 3 -6.79 5.08 -17.08
CA GLU A 3 -7.54 5.49 -18.29
C GLU A 3 -8.99 4.96 -18.30
N LEU A 4 -9.19 3.72 -17.85
CA LEU A 4 -10.52 3.11 -17.73
C LEU A 4 -11.31 3.71 -16.56
N CYS A 5 -10.64 4.13 -15.48
CA CYS A 5 -11.24 4.69 -14.28
C CYS A 5 -11.74 6.12 -14.40
N LYS A 6 -11.32 6.87 -15.43
CA LYS A 6 -11.90 8.19 -15.77
C LYS A 6 -13.43 8.11 -15.95
N LYS A 7 -13.97 6.92 -16.24
CA LYS A 7 -15.41 6.63 -16.36
C LYS A 7 -16.02 5.88 -15.16
N SER A 8 -15.24 5.53 -14.13
CA SER A 8 -15.62 4.57 -13.08
C SER A 8 -15.98 5.17 -11.71
N GLY A 9 -16.13 6.49 -11.61
CA GLY A 9 -16.56 7.17 -10.38
C GLY A 9 -15.43 7.58 -9.44
N LYS A 10 -15.73 8.52 -8.54
CA LYS A 10 -14.77 9.20 -7.64
C LYS A 10 -13.97 8.23 -6.75
N VAL A 11 -14.65 7.22 -6.21
CA VAL A 11 -14.08 6.21 -5.30
C VAL A 11 -13.06 5.33 -6.01
N ALA A 12 -13.35 4.93 -7.25
CA ALA A 12 -12.42 4.15 -8.05
C ALA A 12 -11.13 4.93 -8.34
N LYS A 13 -11.27 6.22 -8.71
CA LYS A 13 -10.13 7.11 -8.93
C LYS A 13 -9.27 7.21 -7.68
N GLU A 14 -9.86 7.54 -6.52
CA GLU A 14 -9.15 7.62 -5.24
C GLU A 14 -8.43 6.30 -4.91
N TYR A 15 -9.11 5.16 -5.09
CA TYR A 15 -8.52 3.85 -4.85
C TYR A 15 -7.26 3.61 -5.70
N PHE A 16 -7.34 3.88 -7.00
CA PHE A 16 -6.20 3.63 -7.90
C PHE A 16 -5.06 4.61 -7.68
N GLU A 17 -5.35 5.89 -7.42
CA GLU A 17 -4.34 6.89 -7.07
C GLU A 17 -3.59 6.49 -5.80
N LYS A 18 -4.30 6.14 -4.72
CA LYS A 18 -3.69 5.64 -3.47
C LYS A 18 -2.89 4.38 -3.72
N ARG A 19 -3.44 3.42 -4.49
CA ARG A 19 -2.75 2.16 -4.79
C ARG A 19 -1.43 2.40 -5.50
N ILE A 20 -1.40 3.34 -6.45
CA ILE A 20 -0.17 3.70 -7.16
C ILE A 20 0.83 4.34 -6.21
N ASN A 21 0.41 5.27 -5.35
CA ASN A 21 1.30 5.87 -4.36
C ASN A 21 1.93 4.82 -3.44
N TYR A 22 1.14 3.90 -2.87
CA TYR A 22 1.67 2.81 -2.03
C TYR A 22 2.63 1.88 -2.79
N LEU A 23 2.33 1.56 -4.06
CA LEU A 23 3.21 0.73 -4.90
C LEU A 23 4.54 1.44 -5.17
N ASN A 24 4.51 2.74 -5.47
CA ASN A 24 5.72 3.54 -5.71
C ASN A 24 6.54 3.67 -4.42
N ILE A 25 5.92 3.93 -3.26
CA ILE A 25 6.61 3.96 -1.96
C ILE A 25 7.26 2.60 -1.65
N SER A 26 6.54 1.50 -1.84
CA SER A 26 7.09 0.15 -1.65
C SER A 26 8.27 -0.14 -2.57
N SER A 27 8.15 0.25 -3.85
CA SER A 27 9.17 0.00 -4.87
C SER A 27 10.42 0.85 -4.62
N PHE A 28 10.25 2.11 -4.23
CA PHE A 28 11.32 3.01 -3.80
C PHE A 28 12.11 2.39 -2.64
N GLU A 29 11.41 1.98 -1.59
CA GLU A 29 12.04 1.42 -0.40
C GLU A 29 12.75 0.09 -0.71
N ARG A 30 12.17 -0.76 -1.56
CA ARG A 30 12.81 -2.00 -2.01
C ARG A 30 14.09 -1.72 -2.78
N ALA A 31 14.08 -0.77 -3.70
CA ALA A 31 15.24 -0.43 -4.51
C ALA A 31 16.41 0.01 -3.62
N ARG A 32 16.16 0.90 -2.65
CA ARG A 32 17.15 1.34 -1.67
C ARG A 32 17.69 0.18 -0.83
N ARG A 33 16.82 -0.66 -0.27
CA ARG A 33 17.23 -1.83 0.55
C ARG A 33 18.04 -2.86 -0.23
N LEU A 34 17.84 -2.96 -1.54
CA LEU A 34 18.56 -3.87 -2.41
C LEU A 34 19.85 -3.26 -2.98
N GLY A 35 20.16 -2.00 -2.67
CA GLY A 35 21.32 -1.29 -3.21
C GLY A 35 21.23 -1.03 -4.71
N LEU A 36 20.01 -0.94 -5.25
CA LEU A 36 19.76 -0.56 -6.63
C LEU A 36 19.82 0.96 -6.78
N ASP A 37 20.06 1.44 -8.00
CA ASP A 37 20.14 2.87 -8.29
C ASP A 37 18.76 3.51 -8.54
N PHE A 38 18.74 4.85 -8.58
CA PHE A 38 17.51 5.60 -8.83
C PHE A 38 16.94 5.31 -10.22
N SER A 39 17.78 5.09 -11.24
CA SER A 39 17.31 4.74 -12.59
C SER A 39 16.46 3.47 -12.61
N PHE A 40 16.86 2.44 -11.86
CA PHE A 40 16.07 1.21 -11.74
C PHE A 40 14.68 1.50 -11.13
N PHE A 41 14.62 2.32 -10.09
CA PHE A 41 13.34 2.73 -9.50
C PHE A 41 12.50 3.57 -10.48
N ALA A 42 13.11 4.53 -11.17
CA ALA A 42 12.44 5.40 -12.14
C ALA A 42 11.82 4.58 -13.28
N ASP A 43 12.51 3.56 -13.79
CA ASP A 43 12.00 2.64 -14.82
C ASP A 43 10.79 1.81 -14.32
N CYS A 44 10.73 1.54 -13.00
CA CYS A 44 9.61 0.82 -12.38
C CYS A 44 8.48 1.75 -11.89
N PHE A 45 8.67 3.06 -11.96
CA PHE A 45 7.73 4.04 -11.43
C PHE A 45 6.40 3.98 -12.17
N ILE A 46 5.30 3.99 -11.43
CA ILE A 46 3.96 3.94 -12.00
C ILE A 46 3.35 5.35 -11.97
N ASP A 47 3.05 5.88 -13.15
CA ASP A 47 2.39 7.18 -13.29
C ASP A 47 0.92 7.18 -12.88
N GLY A 48 0.44 8.38 -12.53
CA GLY A 48 -0.98 8.65 -12.24
C GLY A 48 -1.40 8.46 -10.79
N GLY A 49 -0.43 8.31 -9.88
CA GLY A 49 -0.61 8.63 -8.46
C GLY A 49 -0.59 10.15 -8.23
N THR A 50 -0.68 10.55 -6.96
CA THR A 50 -0.62 11.97 -6.56
C THR A 50 0.78 12.43 -6.18
N ILE A 51 1.74 11.50 -6.04
CA ILE A 51 3.12 11.79 -5.67
C ILE A 51 3.98 11.68 -6.93
N PRO A 52 4.58 12.80 -7.41
CA PRO A 52 5.37 12.78 -8.62
C PRO A 52 6.73 12.09 -8.42
N LEU A 53 7.32 11.56 -9.49
CA LEU A 53 8.65 10.94 -9.48
C LEU A 53 9.73 11.86 -8.90
N SER A 54 9.67 13.16 -9.20
CA SER A 54 10.60 14.17 -8.68
C SER A 54 10.64 14.25 -7.15
N THR A 55 9.55 13.89 -6.46
CA THR A 55 9.54 13.81 -5.00
C THR A 55 10.47 12.71 -4.52
N PHE A 56 10.45 11.54 -5.17
CA PHE A 56 11.31 10.41 -4.81
C PHE A 56 12.77 10.67 -5.19
N GLU A 57 13.01 11.33 -6.32
CA GLU A 57 14.36 11.76 -6.73
C GLU A 57 14.99 12.68 -5.67
N GLY A 58 14.24 13.70 -5.22
CA GLY A 58 14.74 14.68 -4.25
C GLY A 58 15.04 14.11 -2.86
N ILE A 59 14.50 12.93 -2.53
CA ILE A 59 14.71 12.28 -1.23
C ILE A 59 15.51 10.97 -1.29
N TRP A 60 16.04 10.60 -2.46
CA TRP A 60 16.63 9.29 -2.71
C TRP A 60 17.76 8.93 -1.73
N GLU A 61 18.65 9.88 -1.48
CA GLU A 61 19.80 9.75 -0.56
C GLU A 61 19.53 10.32 0.84
N LEU A 62 18.29 10.75 1.13
CA LEU A 62 17.93 11.39 2.39
C LEU A 62 17.41 10.38 3.42
N HIS A 63 17.51 10.77 4.70
CA HIS A 63 16.96 10.06 5.86
C HIS A 63 16.44 11.06 6.90
N GLY A 64 15.65 10.58 7.86
CA GLY A 64 15.14 11.37 8.97
C GLY A 64 14.19 12.48 8.53
N GLU A 65 14.22 13.62 9.23
CA GLU A 65 13.32 14.75 8.98
C GLU A 65 13.31 15.22 7.51
N ASP A 66 14.48 15.26 6.85
CA ASP A 66 14.60 15.73 5.48
C ASP A 66 13.94 14.79 4.47
N PHE A 67 14.02 13.48 4.71
CA PHE A 67 13.32 12.46 3.93
C PHE A 67 11.80 12.57 4.09
N LEU A 68 11.32 12.92 5.28
CA LEU A 68 9.89 12.94 5.60
C LEU A 68 9.17 14.23 5.19
N LYS A 69 9.91 15.32 4.93
CA LYS A 69 9.35 16.63 4.56
C LYS A 69 8.24 16.58 3.50
N PRO A 70 8.38 15.87 2.37
CA PRO A 70 7.34 15.86 1.33
C PRO A 70 6.05 15.14 1.74
N PHE A 71 6.12 14.30 2.78
CA PHE A 71 4.99 13.47 3.21
C PHE A 71 4.25 14.04 4.41
N LYS A 72 4.75 15.08 5.09
CA LYS A 72 4.20 15.61 6.37
C LYS A 72 2.69 15.83 6.38
N GLU A 73 2.16 16.39 5.29
CA GLU A 73 0.72 16.69 5.15
C GLU A 73 -0.05 15.61 4.36
N THR A 74 0.55 14.43 4.18
CA THR A 74 -0.04 13.32 3.45
C THR A 74 -0.42 12.18 4.39
N GLU A 75 -1.38 11.37 3.98
CA GLU A 75 -1.75 10.16 4.74
C GLU A 75 -0.63 9.11 4.83
N TYR A 76 0.42 9.24 4.01
CA TYR A 76 1.52 8.29 3.94
C TYR A 76 2.63 8.57 4.97
N TYR A 77 2.58 9.70 5.68
CA TYR A 77 3.66 10.15 6.57
C TYR A 77 4.10 9.08 7.57
N GLU A 78 3.17 8.53 8.34
CA GLU A 78 3.47 7.55 9.40
C GLU A 78 4.03 6.25 8.83
N ASP A 79 3.57 5.85 7.65
CA ASP A 79 4.03 4.64 6.99
C ASP A 79 5.43 4.82 6.39
N VAL A 80 5.70 5.97 5.78
CA VAL A 80 7.01 6.34 5.25
C VAL A 80 8.03 6.53 6.38
N LYS A 81 7.64 7.17 7.49
CA LYS A 81 8.44 7.29 8.71
C LYS A 81 8.82 5.92 9.26
N ALA A 82 7.86 5.03 9.42
CA ALA A 82 8.13 3.68 9.91
C ALA A 82 9.11 2.92 9.00
N LEU A 83 9.05 3.13 7.68
CA LEU A 83 10.00 2.52 6.75
C LEU A 83 11.42 3.08 6.90
N ASP A 84 11.57 4.40 7.00
CA ASP A 84 12.86 5.08 7.19
C ASP A 84 13.55 4.68 8.50
N GLU A 85 12.77 4.47 9.56
CA GLU A 85 13.24 3.96 10.86
C GLU A 85 13.60 2.46 10.84
N GLY A 86 13.65 1.82 9.67
CA GLY A 86 14.03 0.42 9.50
C GLY A 86 12.88 -0.57 9.67
N GLY A 87 11.64 -0.10 9.60
CA GLY A 87 10.44 -0.93 9.71
C GLY A 87 10.38 -2.05 8.68
N LYS A 88 9.63 -3.10 9.00
CA LYS A 88 9.50 -4.28 8.12
C LYS A 88 8.58 -3.94 6.94
N LEU A 89 9.07 -4.13 5.71
CA LEU A 89 8.29 -3.90 4.50
C LEU A 89 6.97 -4.69 4.46
N VAL A 90 6.98 -5.91 5.01
CA VAL A 90 5.77 -6.74 5.08
C VAL A 90 4.65 -6.13 5.94
N VAL A 91 5.01 -5.34 6.96
CA VAL A 91 4.04 -4.62 7.81
C VAL A 91 3.42 -3.47 7.01
N PHE A 92 4.25 -2.72 6.29
CA PHE A 92 3.79 -1.68 5.37
C PHE A 92 2.83 -2.23 4.30
N GLU A 93 3.14 -3.39 3.72
CA GLU A 93 2.29 -4.06 2.73
C GLU A 93 0.94 -4.53 3.31
N ALA A 94 0.93 -5.00 4.55
CA ALA A 94 -0.31 -5.35 5.25
C ALA A 94 -1.18 -4.11 5.48
N LYS A 95 -0.59 -3.03 6.00
CA LYS A 95 -1.27 -1.74 6.18
C LYS A 95 -1.80 -1.15 4.87
N THR A 96 -1.04 -1.29 3.77
CA THR A 96 -1.46 -0.87 2.43
C THR A 96 -2.75 -1.59 2.01
N ASP A 97 -2.80 -2.93 2.17
CA ASP A 97 -3.99 -3.71 1.86
C ASP A 97 -5.20 -3.22 2.69
N ASP A 98 -5.00 -2.91 3.98
CA ASP A 98 -6.05 -2.40 4.88
C ASP A 98 -6.52 -0.99 4.51
N ALA A 99 -5.60 -0.07 4.22
CA ALA A 99 -5.89 1.29 3.78
C ALA A 99 -6.70 1.30 2.47
N LEU A 100 -6.31 0.45 1.51
CA LEU A 100 -7.00 0.30 0.23
C LEU A 100 -8.40 -0.31 0.39
N LEU A 101 -8.58 -1.24 1.33
CA LEU A 101 -9.91 -1.78 1.64
C LEU A 101 -10.81 -0.71 2.27
N LYS A 102 -10.26 0.15 3.13
CA LYS A 102 -10.99 1.24 3.79
C LYS A 102 -11.60 2.25 2.79
N VAL A 103 -10.97 2.47 1.63
CA VAL A 103 -11.52 3.34 0.56
C VAL A 103 -12.90 2.86 0.11
N TRP A 104 -13.03 1.56 -0.20
CA TRP A 104 -14.31 0.98 -0.63
C TRP A 104 -15.32 0.83 0.51
N LYS A 105 -14.84 0.56 1.73
CA LYS A 105 -15.70 0.41 2.91
C LYS A 105 -16.48 1.68 3.26
N ARG A 106 -15.91 2.86 3.04
CA ARG A 106 -16.59 4.15 3.33
C ARG A 106 -17.89 4.33 2.55
N GLU A 107 -17.98 3.66 1.40
CA GLU A 107 -19.08 3.79 0.45
C GLU A 107 -19.94 2.51 0.41
N LYS A 108 -19.82 1.64 1.43
CA LYS A 108 -20.53 0.36 1.51
C LYS A 108 -22.05 0.51 1.58
N ASP A 109 -22.53 1.68 2.01
CA ASP A 109 -23.96 1.98 2.18
C ASP A 109 -24.53 2.67 0.92
N ASP A 110 -23.70 3.00 -0.08
CA ASP A 110 -24.15 3.45 -1.39
C ASP A 110 -24.59 2.25 -2.25
N LEU A 111 -25.83 1.84 -2.04
CA LEU A 111 -26.47 0.71 -2.73
C LEU A 111 -26.65 0.92 -4.25
N TYR A 112 -26.45 2.13 -4.76
CA TYR A 112 -26.59 2.46 -6.19
C TYR A 112 -25.25 2.48 -6.92
N SER A 113 -24.13 2.28 -6.21
CA SER A 113 -22.79 2.19 -6.79
C SER A 113 -22.25 0.76 -6.83
N ILE A 114 -21.08 0.59 -7.46
CA ILE A 114 -20.33 -0.68 -7.45
C ILE A 114 -19.58 -0.90 -6.12
N ALA A 115 -19.50 0.11 -5.25
CA ALA A 115 -18.66 0.08 -4.05
C ALA A 115 -18.99 -1.08 -3.09
N PRO A 116 -20.27 -1.41 -2.79
CA PRO A 116 -20.58 -2.54 -1.91
C PRO A 116 -20.09 -3.88 -2.47
N ILE A 117 -20.21 -4.09 -3.79
CA ILE A 117 -19.76 -5.31 -4.48
C ILE A 117 -18.24 -5.42 -4.41
N VAL A 118 -17.52 -4.33 -4.69
CA VAL A 118 -16.05 -4.31 -4.65
C VAL A 118 -15.56 -4.49 -3.21
N ALA A 119 -16.16 -3.81 -2.24
CA ALA A 119 -15.83 -3.94 -0.81
C ALA A 119 -15.99 -5.39 -0.35
N PHE A 120 -17.11 -6.05 -0.69
CA PHE A 120 -17.32 -7.47 -0.39
C PHE A 120 -16.24 -8.35 -1.04
N TYR A 121 -16.02 -8.22 -2.34
CA TYR A 121 -15.02 -9.01 -3.06
C TYR A 121 -13.61 -8.86 -2.47
N MET A 122 -13.18 -7.63 -2.20
CA MET A 122 -11.88 -7.35 -1.63
C MET A 122 -11.73 -7.91 -0.22
N SER A 123 -12.79 -7.85 0.58
CA SER A 123 -12.82 -8.42 1.94
C SER A 123 -12.69 -9.94 1.91
N ARG A 124 -13.45 -10.62 1.05
CA ARG A 124 -13.32 -12.07 0.84
C ARG A 124 -11.91 -12.45 0.36
N LYS A 125 -11.32 -11.64 -0.51
CA LYS A 125 -9.94 -11.84 -0.97
C LYS A 125 -8.93 -11.69 0.18
N THR A 126 -9.12 -10.73 1.08
CA THR A 126 -8.29 -10.54 2.29
C THR A 126 -8.42 -11.72 3.25
N GLU A 127 -9.63 -12.22 3.50
CA GLU A 127 -9.85 -13.42 4.32
C GLU A 127 -9.11 -14.65 3.76
N ILE A 128 -9.17 -14.88 2.44
CA ILE A 128 -8.45 -15.97 1.78
C ILE A 128 -6.93 -15.79 1.93
N LYS A 129 -6.41 -14.55 1.81
CA LYS A 129 -4.98 -14.26 2.04
C LYS A 129 -4.59 -14.60 3.48
N ILE A 130 -5.40 -14.24 4.47
CA ILE A 130 -5.14 -14.52 5.89
C ILE A 130 -5.17 -16.02 6.16
N ALA A 131 -6.18 -16.75 5.65
CA ALA A 131 -6.26 -18.20 5.78
C ALA A 131 -5.03 -18.88 5.18
N LYS A 132 -4.58 -18.45 3.98
CA LYS A 132 -3.35 -18.95 3.36
C LYS A 132 -2.10 -18.66 4.20
N LEU A 133 -2.00 -17.47 4.79
CA LEU A 133 -0.90 -17.09 5.67
C LEU A 133 -0.85 -17.99 6.91
N VAL A 134 -1.98 -18.25 7.56
CA VAL A 134 -2.06 -19.12 8.74
C VAL A 134 -1.68 -20.55 8.37
N VAL A 135 -2.25 -21.10 7.29
CA VAL A 135 -1.95 -22.48 6.83
C VAL A 135 -0.46 -22.62 6.49
N ALA A 136 0.11 -21.66 5.77
CA ALA A 136 1.54 -21.68 5.46
C ALA A 136 2.40 -21.54 6.72
N GLY A 137 2.01 -20.70 7.68
CA GLY A 137 2.70 -20.53 8.95
C GLY A 137 2.72 -21.81 9.78
N VAL A 138 1.57 -22.48 9.92
CA VAL A 138 1.44 -23.77 10.61
C VAL A 138 2.26 -24.85 9.92
N LYS A 139 2.15 -24.98 8.59
CA LYS A 139 2.87 -25.98 7.80
C LYS A 139 4.40 -25.85 7.94
N ASN A 140 4.90 -24.62 8.04
CA ASN A 140 6.34 -24.34 8.10
C ASN A 140 6.85 -24.08 9.53
N HIS A 141 6.04 -24.37 10.56
CA HIS A 141 6.41 -24.16 11.98
C HIS A 141 6.90 -22.74 12.29
N VAL A 142 6.32 -21.72 11.63
CA VAL A 142 6.66 -20.32 11.84
C VAL A 142 6.11 -19.85 13.19
N ALA A 143 6.91 -19.09 13.93
CA ALA A 143 6.50 -18.55 15.23
C ALA A 143 5.21 -17.70 15.12
N PRO A 144 4.23 -17.85 16.02
CA PRO A 144 2.95 -17.13 15.96
C PRO A 144 3.10 -15.61 15.88
N GLN A 145 4.11 -15.04 16.53
CA GLN A 145 4.41 -13.60 16.50
C GLN A 145 4.73 -13.12 15.08
N ILE A 146 5.52 -13.88 14.32
CA ILE A 146 5.86 -13.55 12.92
C ILE A 146 4.63 -13.64 12.02
N ILE A 147 3.73 -14.57 12.28
CA ILE A 147 2.45 -14.68 11.56
C ILE A 147 1.57 -13.46 11.88
N LYS A 148 1.48 -13.07 13.15
CA LYS A 148 0.72 -11.89 13.62
C LYS A 148 1.19 -10.59 12.98
N GLU A 149 2.49 -10.37 12.86
CA GLU A 149 3.05 -9.17 12.21
C GLU A 149 2.64 -9.01 10.74
N ARG A 150 2.28 -10.11 10.07
CA ARG A 150 1.91 -10.13 8.65
C ARG A 150 0.40 -10.22 8.42
N MET A 151 -0.38 -10.27 9.51
CA MET A 151 -1.83 -10.33 9.43
C MET A 151 -2.38 -8.97 9.00
N ARG A 152 -3.38 -9.04 8.13
CA ARG A 152 -4.21 -7.89 7.72
C ARG A 152 -5.42 -7.81 8.64
N GLU A 153 -6.03 -6.63 8.75
CA GLU A 153 -7.27 -6.47 9.50
C GLU A 153 -8.37 -7.38 8.89
N LEU A 154 -9.01 -8.21 9.72
CA LEU A 154 -10.16 -9.02 9.30
C LEU A 154 -11.37 -8.10 9.07
N TYR A 155 -12.24 -8.53 8.17
CA TYR A 155 -13.53 -7.87 7.99
C TYR A 155 -14.40 -8.13 9.22
N ALA A 156 -14.80 -7.07 9.91
CA ALA A 156 -15.84 -7.04 10.94
C ALA A 156 -16.84 -5.94 10.57
#